data_AF-A0A941MVB3-F1
#
_entry.id   AF-A0A941MVB3-F1
#
_cell.length_a   1.000
_cell.length_b   1.000
_cell.length_c   1.000
_cell.angle_alpha   90.00
_cell.angle_beta   90.00
_cell.angle_gamma   90.00
#
_symmetry.space_group_name_H-M   'P 1'
#
loop_
_entity.id
_entity.type
_entity.pdbx_description
1 polymer ?
#
loop_
_entity_poly.entity_id
_entity_poly.type
_entity_poly.pdbx_seq_one_letter_code
_entity_poly.pdbx_strand_id
1 'polypeptide(L)'
;MYLNPIRDFVRKFTCHGLLRQNRLPANIAGRRVQVIDRTPAPFNLGAELFESRAMLSGPALIQVQPNIGTLISVAPQANTVETVTPNQLTFTFSPGAAIDATTLSSKSLFVTRAGADMKLGSTDDIPVPIGNYQVDPNHGNQVVVRFQDTLPDDLYQITITGALKDTTKASFNGGVTQNVNFQVDFGSQVVSVVPQPVVRGQNLTINDPSQVYDGATFTIKTAGTPVTFQFQNTLPLVGNNVGVAFTPGDSLNTITSNVVTAINGSSLAGTFGGALTASSSTPGSVQLTSTAFSPLVSYSTSSLSVLDAAKITNLDAFTLTSGSVSKTFQFKQIGTIGSVDAGNIAINYSAGATASTLATSIASAINGSALGASVTATANGSAVFLTANPSISLALTDAGFLAAYQDSLSVADGTLNQMLNTINVYFNQNPISAAIAEDPAFYQIISESTGTTLEPVKVTYNASGFNAVLQFTTLPSGAFRLQIGAPKVLNNTTASATNVGTLFSSLDLQALAGTTTWTNGSNVVTGTGTLFTTLKAGQILQDPDGNFYTVQGIGGNTSLTLTTTYLGSSASGQTTYTPLTFGKLSPIAGTTFWSNGQTLVTGVDTHFNRLLSGQIL
;
A
#
# COMPACT_ATOMS: atom_id res chain seq x y z
N MET A 1 -37.48 67.53 56.66
CA MET A 1 -36.28 66.66 56.62
C MET A 1 -35.46 67.10 55.41
N TYR A 2 -34.67 68.16 55.58
CA TYR A 2 -33.20 68.15 55.82
C TYR A 2 -32.45 67.58 54.61
N LEU A 3 -32.03 68.43 53.67
CA LEU A 3 -30.85 69.33 53.65
C LEU A 3 -29.52 68.59 53.37
N ASN A 4 -28.92 69.01 52.26
CA ASN A 4 -27.52 68.95 51.84
C ASN A 4 -26.54 69.27 52.99
N PRO A 5 -25.25 68.86 52.96
CA PRO A 5 -24.22 69.83 52.54
C PRO A 5 -22.80 69.32 52.09
N ILE A 6 -22.03 70.26 51.48
CA ILE A 6 -20.53 70.45 51.48
C ILE A 6 -19.69 69.50 50.62
N ARG A 7 -18.88 69.86 49.61
CA ARG A 7 -18.21 71.10 49.10
C ARG A 7 -17.28 71.84 50.08
N ASP A 8 -15.98 71.52 50.10
CA ASP A 8 -14.87 72.49 49.92
C ASP A 8 -13.49 71.88 50.26
N PHE A 9 -12.53 72.00 49.34
CA PHE A 9 -11.29 72.71 49.69
C PHE A 9 -10.64 73.32 48.42
N VAL A 10 -10.95 74.59 48.21
CA VAL A 10 -10.27 75.54 47.33
C VAL A 10 -8.94 75.94 47.97
N ARG A 11 -7.87 76.20 47.18
CA ARG A 11 -7.20 77.53 47.12
C ARG A 11 -5.87 77.54 46.35
N LYS A 12 -5.88 78.36 45.29
CA LYS A 12 -4.92 79.44 44.92
C LYS A 12 -3.47 79.01 44.61
N PHE A 13 -2.83 79.46 43.54
CA PHE A 13 -2.58 80.88 43.24
C PHE A 13 -2.45 81.17 41.75
N THR A 14 -3.09 82.27 41.33
CA THR A 14 -2.86 83.01 40.10
C THR A 14 -1.90 84.18 40.34
N CYS A 15 -1.18 84.56 39.28
CA CYS A 15 -0.61 85.89 38.98
C CYS A 15 0.53 86.44 39.87
N HIS A 16 1.69 86.71 39.26
CA HIS A 16 2.23 88.06 39.05
C HIS A 16 3.57 87.98 38.30
N GLY A 17 3.73 88.83 37.28
CA GLY A 17 5.03 89.13 36.69
C GLY A 17 5.84 90.11 37.55
N LEU A 18 7.13 90.22 37.26
CA LEU A 18 7.85 91.47 36.95
C LEU A 18 9.38 91.23 36.95
N LEU A 19 10.00 91.71 35.87
CA LEU A 19 11.26 92.47 35.82
C LEU A 19 12.63 91.80 36.08
N ARG A 20 13.35 91.72 34.94
CA ARG A 20 14.65 92.38 34.65
C ARG A 20 15.90 92.04 35.50
N GLN A 21 16.89 91.58 34.72
CA GLN A 21 18.26 92.11 34.56
C GLN A 21 19.44 91.32 35.17
N ASN A 22 20.34 90.97 34.24
CA ASN A 22 21.80 91.12 34.29
C ASN A 22 22.62 90.07 35.05
N ARG A 23 23.35 89.20 34.32
CA ARG A 23 24.77 89.41 33.93
C ARG A 23 25.37 88.17 33.25
N LEU A 24 25.98 88.39 32.08
CA LEU A 24 26.98 87.52 31.41
C LEU A 24 28.33 87.60 32.16
N PRO A 25 29.26 86.64 32.01
CA PRO A 25 30.21 86.57 30.86
C PRO A 25 30.54 85.11 30.45
N ALA A 26 31.32 84.75 29.44
CA ALA A 26 31.74 85.29 28.15
C ALA A 26 32.46 84.12 27.44
N ASN A 27 32.46 84.14 26.10
CA ASN A 27 33.38 83.43 25.20
C ASN A 27 33.40 81.89 25.21
N ILE A 28 33.01 81.31 24.07
CA ILE A 28 33.94 80.67 23.12
C ILE A 28 33.24 80.56 21.77
N ALA A 29 33.94 81.00 20.74
CA ALA A 29 33.47 81.13 19.37
C ALA A 29 33.47 79.81 18.61
N GLY A 30 32.53 79.68 17.65
CA GLY A 30 32.80 79.01 16.37
C GLY A 30 32.02 77.74 16.06
N ARG A 31 30.80 77.88 15.52
CA ARG A 31 30.36 77.14 14.30
C ARG A 31 28.99 77.64 13.83
N ARG A 32 28.91 77.95 12.53
CA ARG A 32 27.74 78.50 11.81
C ARG A 32 26.52 77.56 11.91
N VAL A 33 25.37 78.12 12.28
CA VAL A 33 24.03 77.49 12.16
C VAL A 33 23.23 78.27 11.12
N GLN A 34 22.72 77.56 10.12
CA GLN A 34 21.78 78.05 9.12
C GLN A 34 20.37 77.91 9.69
N VAL A 35 19.72 79.04 9.98
CA VAL A 35 18.37 79.11 10.53
C VAL A 35 17.37 78.97 9.37
N ILE A 36 16.60 77.88 9.35
CA ILE A 36 15.41 77.75 8.50
C ILE A 36 14.19 77.98 9.40
N ASP A 37 13.42 78.98 8.98
CA ASP A 37 12.16 79.47 9.52
C ASP A 37 11.10 78.35 9.54
N ARG A 38 10.40 78.16 10.67
CA ARG A 38 9.32 77.16 10.82
C ARG A 38 7.99 77.89 10.93
N THR A 39 7.27 77.98 9.81
CA THR A 39 5.82 78.22 9.82
C THR A 39 5.08 76.93 10.23
N PRO A 40 4.03 76.98 11.07
CA PRO A 40 3.24 75.79 11.42
C PRO A 40 2.24 75.45 10.31
N ALA A 41 2.35 74.24 9.76
CA ALA A 41 1.35 73.65 8.87
C ALA A 41 0.11 73.17 9.65
N PRO A 42 -1.12 73.29 9.11
CA PRO A 42 -2.34 72.85 9.77
C PRO A 42 -2.42 71.32 9.86
N PHE A 43 -2.88 70.82 11.00
CA PHE A 43 -3.17 69.40 11.24
C PHE A 43 -4.29 68.92 10.30
N ASN A 44 -3.90 68.18 9.26
CA ASN A 44 -4.82 67.35 8.50
C ASN A 44 -5.13 66.12 9.36
N LEU A 45 -6.29 66.09 10.02
CA LEU A 45 -6.86 64.86 10.53
C LEU A 45 -7.13 63.98 9.31
N GLY A 46 -6.23 63.05 9.03
CA GLY A 46 -6.53 61.92 8.16
C GLY A 46 -7.70 61.19 8.80
N ALA A 47 -8.89 61.36 8.22
CA ALA A 47 -9.89 60.33 8.31
C ALA A 47 -9.21 59.05 7.81
N GLU A 48 -8.85 58.17 8.74
CA GLU A 48 -8.62 56.77 8.45
C GLU A 48 -9.91 56.27 7.79
N LEU A 49 -9.94 56.32 6.46
CA LEU A 49 -10.85 55.51 5.68
C LEU A 49 -10.50 54.08 6.06
N PHE A 50 -11.23 53.53 7.01
CA PHE A 50 -11.39 52.09 7.12
C PHE A 50 -11.56 51.56 5.72
N GLU A 51 -10.68 50.65 5.34
CA GLU A 51 -10.60 50.06 4.02
C GLU A 51 -12.00 49.56 3.62
N SER A 52 -12.66 50.26 2.71
CA SER A 52 -13.87 49.79 2.03
C SER A 52 -13.59 48.59 1.11
N ARG A 53 -12.43 47.92 1.26
CA ARG A 53 -11.98 46.82 0.42
C ARG A 53 -12.53 45.45 0.82
N ALA A 54 -13.35 45.35 1.87
CA ALA A 54 -13.88 44.06 2.34
C ALA A 54 -15.40 43.84 2.18
N MET A 55 -16.17 44.76 1.60
CA MET A 55 -17.65 44.63 1.53
C MET A 55 -18.24 44.59 0.11
N LEU A 56 -17.42 44.48 -0.93
CA LEU A 56 -17.88 44.36 -2.33
C LEU A 56 -17.48 43.06 -3.04
N SER A 57 -16.88 42.08 -2.35
CA SER A 57 -16.73 40.73 -2.90
C SER A 57 -17.94 39.90 -2.46
N GLY A 58 -18.67 39.31 -3.41
CA GLY A 58 -19.78 38.41 -3.11
C GLY A 58 -19.36 37.15 -2.34
N PRO A 59 -20.24 36.15 -2.18
CA PRO A 59 -19.97 35.00 -1.32
C PRO A 59 -18.70 34.27 -1.76
N ALA A 60 -17.83 33.93 -0.79
CA ALA A 60 -16.63 33.12 -1.01
C ALA A 60 -16.73 31.79 -0.26
N LEU A 61 -16.28 30.69 -0.85
CA LEU A 61 -16.33 29.37 -0.21
C LEU A 61 -15.25 29.28 0.88
N ILE A 62 -15.66 28.95 2.10
CA ILE A 62 -14.76 28.78 3.25
C ILE A 62 -14.54 27.29 3.55
N GLN A 63 -15.60 26.48 3.40
CA GLN A 63 -15.59 25.11 3.91
C GLN A 63 -16.58 24.21 3.16
N VAL A 64 -16.20 22.94 2.99
CA VAL A 64 -17.10 21.86 2.54
C VAL A 64 -17.03 20.71 3.54
N GLN A 65 -18.15 20.41 4.18
CA GLN A 65 -18.26 19.37 5.20
C GLN A 65 -19.21 18.26 4.73
N PRO A 66 -18.72 17.04 4.53
CA PRO A 66 -19.54 15.85 4.39
C PRO A 66 -20.37 15.54 5.64
N ASN A 67 -21.54 14.91 5.47
CA ASN A 67 -22.36 14.42 6.59
C ASN A 67 -21.70 13.26 7.36
N ILE A 68 -20.83 12.52 6.69
CA ILE A 68 -19.99 11.47 7.23
C ILE A 68 -18.63 11.58 6.54
N GLY A 69 -17.55 11.36 7.30
CA GLY A 69 -16.19 11.49 6.78
C GLY A 69 -15.47 12.72 7.29
N THR A 70 -14.42 13.10 6.58
CA THR A 70 -13.52 14.19 6.98
C THR A 70 -13.84 15.49 6.26
N LEU A 71 -13.20 16.58 6.68
CA LEU A 71 -13.41 17.87 6.04
C LEU A 71 -12.78 17.89 4.65
N ILE A 72 -13.56 18.24 3.62
CA ILE A 72 -13.03 18.37 2.26
C ILE A 72 -12.24 19.67 2.15
N SER A 73 -10.97 19.55 1.76
CA SER A 73 -10.09 20.70 1.52
C SER A 73 -10.61 21.56 0.37
N VAL A 74 -10.82 22.85 0.62
CA VAL A 74 -11.23 23.84 -0.40
C VAL A 74 -10.06 24.46 -1.15
N ALA A 75 -8.82 24.02 -0.86
CA ALA A 75 -7.64 24.47 -1.57
C ALA A 75 -7.63 23.93 -3.01
N PRO A 76 -7.14 24.70 -3.99
CA PRO A 76 -7.08 24.25 -5.38
C PRO A 76 -6.31 22.92 -5.49
N GLN A 77 -6.90 21.93 -6.16
CA GLN A 77 -6.30 20.62 -6.45
C GLN A 77 -5.94 19.74 -5.23
N ALA A 78 -6.47 20.03 -4.04
CA ALA A 78 -6.39 19.07 -2.94
C ALA A 78 -7.40 17.94 -3.14
N ASN A 79 -6.94 16.69 -3.17
CA ASN A 79 -7.82 15.51 -3.22
C ASN A 79 -7.97 14.94 -1.81
N THR A 80 -9.06 15.30 -1.14
CA THR A 80 -9.45 14.63 0.12
C THR A 80 -9.99 13.25 -0.22
N VAL A 81 -9.52 12.20 0.45
CA VAL A 81 -9.98 10.82 0.21
C VAL A 81 -10.93 10.41 1.33
N GLU A 82 -12.18 10.13 0.96
CA GLU A 82 -13.23 9.65 1.84
C GLU A 82 -13.41 8.14 1.68
N THR A 83 -13.30 7.40 2.78
CA THR A 83 -13.46 5.94 2.77
C THR A 83 -14.91 5.48 3.00
N VAL A 84 -15.82 6.43 3.09
CA VAL A 84 -17.26 6.20 3.27
C VAL A 84 -18.00 7.18 2.38
N THR A 85 -19.08 6.72 1.74
CA THR A 85 -19.87 7.57 0.85
C THR A 85 -20.64 8.64 1.64
N PRO A 86 -20.42 9.93 1.35
CA PRO A 86 -21.31 10.97 1.82
C PRO A 86 -22.63 10.96 1.02
N ASN A 87 -23.74 11.19 1.70
CA ASN A 87 -25.05 11.39 1.06
C ASN A 87 -25.42 12.89 0.98
N GLN A 88 -24.69 13.72 1.71
CA GLN A 88 -24.93 15.15 1.82
C GLN A 88 -23.61 15.90 2.04
N LEU A 89 -23.49 17.08 1.42
CA LEU A 89 -22.43 18.05 1.67
C LEU A 89 -23.02 19.36 2.19
N THR A 90 -22.35 19.95 3.19
CA THR A 90 -22.65 21.28 3.72
C THR A 90 -21.54 22.24 3.32
N PHE A 91 -21.89 23.26 2.55
CA PHE A 91 -21.03 24.34 2.09
C PHE A 91 -21.19 25.52 3.03
N THR A 92 -20.09 26.05 3.55
CA THR A 92 -20.09 27.30 4.34
C THR A 92 -19.40 28.41 3.55
N PHE A 93 -20.10 29.51 3.36
CA PHE A 93 -19.60 30.71 2.68
C PHE A 93 -19.20 31.79 3.69
N SER A 94 -18.48 32.81 3.19
CA SER A 94 -18.01 33.96 3.96
C SER A 94 -19.10 34.56 4.87
N PRO A 95 -18.79 34.91 6.13
CA PRO A 95 -19.76 35.51 7.05
C PRO A 95 -20.44 36.75 6.46
N GLY A 96 -21.75 36.88 6.66
CA GLY A 96 -22.54 38.02 6.17
C GLY A 96 -23.04 37.90 4.71
N ALA A 97 -22.60 36.90 3.94
CA ALA A 97 -23.08 36.66 2.57
C ALA A 97 -24.23 35.63 2.55
N ALA A 98 -25.45 36.07 2.84
CA ALA A 98 -26.63 35.19 2.77
C ALA A 98 -26.91 34.78 1.31
N ILE A 99 -26.97 33.48 1.02
CA ILE A 99 -27.13 32.94 -0.33
C ILE A 99 -28.57 33.15 -0.83
N ASP A 100 -28.70 33.64 -2.07
CA ASP A 100 -29.99 33.75 -2.76
C ASP A 100 -30.39 32.37 -3.30
N ALA A 101 -31.34 31.73 -2.61
CA ALA A 101 -31.87 30.42 -2.97
C ALA A 101 -32.39 30.32 -4.41
N THR A 102 -32.83 31.43 -5.04
CA THR A 102 -33.29 31.41 -6.43
C THR A 102 -32.17 31.24 -7.45
N THR A 103 -30.92 31.49 -7.03
CA THR A 103 -29.73 31.31 -7.86
C THR A 103 -29.04 29.97 -7.62
N LEU A 104 -29.47 29.20 -6.62
CA LEU A 104 -28.93 27.90 -6.26
C LEU A 104 -29.56 26.79 -7.11
N SER A 105 -28.80 26.21 -8.03
CA SER A 105 -29.25 25.20 -8.98
C SER A 105 -28.08 24.40 -9.55
N SER A 106 -28.36 23.40 -10.40
CA SER A 106 -27.35 22.63 -11.14
C SER A 106 -26.48 23.46 -12.10
N LYS A 107 -26.80 24.75 -12.31
CA LYS A 107 -25.97 25.66 -13.11
C LYS A 107 -24.98 26.47 -12.27
N SER A 108 -25.24 26.61 -10.97
CA SER A 108 -24.44 27.43 -10.06
C SER A 108 -23.60 26.61 -9.09
N LEU A 109 -24.07 25.40 -8.74
CA LEU A 109 -23.37 24.44 -7.91
C LEU A 109 -23.67 23.04 -8.45
N PHE A 110 -22.67 22.29 -8.90
CA PHE A 110 -22.85 20.92 -9.40
C PHE A 110 -21.63 20.07 -9.13
N VAL A 111 -21.80 18.75 -9.24
CA VAL A 111 -20.73 17.77 -9.02
C VAL A 111 -20.60 16.90 -10.27
N THR A 112 -19.36 16.63 -10.67
CA THR A 112 -19.00 15.73 -11.77
C THR A 112 -18.08 14.65 -11.22
N ARG A 113 -18.21 13.42 -11.71
CA ARG A 113 -17.29 12.31 -11.41
C ARG A 113 -16.53 11.91 -12.67
N ALA A 114 -15.31 11.41 -12.51
CA ALA A 114 -14.40 11.15 -13.61
C ALA A 114 -14.80 9.95 -14.48
N GLY A 115 -15.44 8.92 -13.91
CA GLY A 115 -15.93 7.79 -14.69
C GLY A 115 -14.91 6.64 -14.79
N ALA A 116 -14.79 6.04 -15.97
CA ALA A 116 -14.08 4.76 -16.12
C ALA A 116 -12.55 4.94 -16.14
N ASP A 117 -12.07 6.10 -16.59
CA ASP A 117 -10.64 6.40 -16.67
C ASP A 117 -10.06 7.05 -15.40
N MET A 118 -10.90 7.32 -14.41
CA MET A 118 -10.58 8.03 -13.15
C MET A 118 -9.90 9.40 -13.37
N LYS A 119 -10.11 10.04 -14.51
CA LYS A 119 -9.52 11.33 -14.86
C LYS A 119 -10.56 12.40 -15.21
N LEU A 120 -10.68 13.39 -14.33
CA LEU A 120 -11.53 14.57 -14.58
C LEU A 120 -11.12 15.35 -15.84
N GLY A 121 -12.11 15.85 -16.58
CA GLY A 121 -11.95 16.64 -17.80
C GLY A 121 -11.83 15.80 -19.07
N SER A 122 -12.09 14.50 -18.98
CA SER A 122 -12.16 13.58 -20.11
C SER A 122 -13.56 13.59 -20.76
N THR A 123 -13.76 12.78 -21.80
CA THR A 123 -15.07 12.62 -22.43
C THR A 123 -16.02 11.70 -21.66
N ASP A 124 -15.51 10.90 -20.71
CA ASP A 124 -16.31 9.98 -19.89
C ASP A 124 -16.73 10.54 -18.53
N ASP A 125 -16.44 11.82 -18.27
CA ASP A 125 -16.96 12.56 -17.12
C ASP A 125 -18.51 12.45 -17.02
N ILE A 126 -19.00 12.02 -15.86
CA ILE A 126 -20.43 11.81 -15.61
C ILE A 126 -20.96 12.87 -14.63
N PRO A 127 -22.00 13.64 -14.99
CA PRO A 127 -22.66 14.52 -14.04
C PRO A 127 -23.30 13.74 -12.89
N VAL A 128 -23.08 14.17 -11.65
CA VAL A 128 -23.69 13.55 -10.46
C VAL A 128 -25.06 14.18 -10.20
N PRO A 129 -26.17 13.40 -10.22
CA PRO A 129 -27.49 13.93 -9.94
C PRO A 129 -27.63 14.41 -8.48
N ILE A 130 -28.05 15.65 -8.30
CA ILE A 130 -28.35 16.25 -7.00
C ILE A 130 -29.86 16.21 -6.79
N GLY A 131 -30.29 15.55 -5.72
CA GLY A 131 -31.71 15.42 -5.37
C GLY A 131 -32.29 16.67 -4.72
N ASN A 132 -31.47 17.43 -3.98
CA ASN A 132 -31.93 18.64 -3.31
C ASN A 132 -30.80 19.66 -3.06
N TYR A 133 -31.13 20.93 -3.29
CA TYR A 133 -30.36 22.09 -2.84
C TYR A 133 -31.17 22.86 -1.80
N GLN A 134 -30.55 23.23 -0.68
CA GLN A 134 -31.22 23.93 0.41
C GLN A 134 -30.28 24.95 1.05
N VAL A 135 -30.70 26.21 1.17
CA VAL A 135 -30.03 27.19 2.05
C VAL A 135 -30.45 26.88 3.49
N ASP A 136 -29.51 26.86 4.43
CA ASP A 136 -29.81 26.59 5.84
C ASP A 136 -30.70 27.73 6.41
N PRO A 137 -31.89 27.43 6.98
CA PRO A 137 -32.80 28.45 7.50
C PRO A 137 -32.24 29.28 8.66
N ASN A 138 -31.32 28.72 9.44
CA ASN A 138 -30.70 29.36 10.59
C ASN A 138 -29.35 30.01 10.22
N HIS A 139 -28.75 29.59 9.12
CA HIS A 139 -27.47 30.09 8.63
C HIS A 139 -27.55 30.42 7.13
N GLY A 140 -27.96 31.65 6.79
CA GLY A 140 -28.13 32.05 5.39
C GLY A 140 -26.86 31.93 4.53
N ASN A 141 -25.67 31.86 5.13
CA ASN A 141 -24.39 31.63 4.45
C ASN A 141 -24.01 30.14 4.34
N GLN A 142 -24.91 29.21 4.66
CA GLN A 142 -24.70 27.77 4.52
C GLN A 142 -25.66 27.16 3.50
N VAL A 143 -25.14 26.26 2.68
CA VAL A 143 -25.91 25.50 1.70
C VAL A 143 -25.71 24.03 1.94
N VAL A 144 -26.82 23.29 1.99
CA VAL A 144 -26.87 21.84 2.07
C VAL A 144 -27.23 21.30 0.70
N VAL A 145 -26.41 20.37 0.19
CA VAL A 145 -26.66 19.61 -1.02
C VAL A 145 -26.83 18.15 -0.67
N ARG A 146 -27.92 17.52 -1.10
CA ARG A 146 -28.16 16.08 -0.96
C ARG A 146 -28.09 15.40 -2.32
N PHE A 147 -27.28 14.36 -2.41
CA PHE A 147 -27.19 13.56 -3.63
C PHE A 147 -28.46 12.73 -3.82
N GLN A 148 -28.83 12.51 -5.08
CA GLN A 148 -29.98 11.65 -5.40
C GLN A 148 -29.64 10.18 -5.16
N ASP A 149 -28.41 9.78 -5.52
CA ASP A 149 -27.91 8.41 -5.42
C ASP A 149 -26.69 8.35 -4.49
N THR A 150 -26.36 7.14 -4.04
CA THR A 150 -25.11 6.87 -3.32
C THR A 150 -23.93 7.02 -4.27
N LEU A 151 -22.93 7.82 -3.89
CA LEU A 151 -21.71 8.00 -4.68
C LEU A 151 -20.85 6.71 -4.66
N PRO A 152 -20.56 6.11 -5.83
CA PRO A 152 -19.61 4.99 -5.93
C PRO A 152 -18.15 5.43 -5.72
N ASP A 153 -17.22 4.48 -5.80
CA ASP A 153 -15.78 4.74 -5.84
C ASP A 153 -15.44 5.52 -7.12
N ASP A 154 -14.93 6.74 -6.98
CA ASP A 154 -14.52 7.62 -8.08
C ASP A 154 -13.78 8.88 -7.58
N LEU A 155 -13.19 9.62 -8.52
CA LEU A 155 -12.73 10.98 -8.35
C LEU A 155 -13.85 11.96 -8.70
N TYR A 156 -14.14 12.89 -7.78
CA TYR A 156 -15.21 13.86 -7.87
C TYR A 156 -14.68 15.29 -7.93
N GLN A 157 -15.37 16.15 -8.68
CA GLN A 157 -15.18 17.59 -8.71
C GLN A 157 -16.48 18.31 -8.41
N ILE A 158 -16.46 19.12 -7.37
CA ILE A 158 -17.48 20.11 -7.05
C ILE A 158 -17.12 21.39 -7.80
N THR A 159 -18.08 21.94 -8.54
CA THR A 159 -17.93 23.19 -9.29
C THR A 159 -18.94 24.21 -8.80
N ILE A 160 -18.43 25.36 -8.33
CA ILE A 160 -19.23 26.52 -7.93
C ILE A 160 -18.95 27.64 -8.93
N THR A 161 -19.97 28.10 -9.64
CA THR A 161 -19.82 29.14 -10.68
C THR A 161 -20.23 30.52 -10.16
N GLY A 162 -19.82 31.56 -10.88
CA GLY A 162 -20.27 32.94 -10.63
C GLY A 162 -21.79 33.16 -10.80
N ALA A 163 -22.54 32.16 -11.25
CA ALA A 163 -24.00 32.23 -11.30
C ALA A 163 -24.65 32.16 -9.91
N LEU A 164 -23.97 31.60 -8.91
CA LEU A 164 -24.41 31.63 -7.51
C LEU A 164 -24.30 33.06 -7.00
N LYS A 165 -25.36 33.58 -6.35
CA LYS A 165 -25.39 34.93 -5.80
C LYS A 165 -25.81 34.95 -4.34
N ASP A 166 -25.43 36.01 -3.65
CA ASP A 166 -26.04 36.36 -2.38
C ASP A 166 -27.35 37.16 -2.58
N THR A 167 -28.06 37.40 -1.48
CA THR A 167 -29.32 38.17 -1.46
C THR A 167 -29.14 39.63 -1.89
N THR A 168 -27.91 40.16 -1.89
CA THR A 168 -27.57 41.50 -2.42
C THR A 168 -27.27 41.50 -3.92
N LYS A 169 -27.37 40.32 -4.56
CA LYS A 169 -27.08 40.06 -5.98
C LYS A 169 -25.60 40.12 -6.34
N ALA A 170 -24.68 40.10 -5.37
CA ALA A 170 -23.26 39.95 -5.64
C ALA A 170 -22.96 38.50 -6.04
N SER A 171 -22.09 38.33 -7.03
CA SER A 171 -21.75 37.01 -7.60
C SER A 171 -20.69 36.30 -6.75
N PHE A 172 -20.80 34.98 -6.65
CA PHE A 172 -19.82 34.13 -5.99
C PHE A 172 -18.41 34.40 -6.50
N ASN A 173 -17.47 34.62 -5.58
CA ASN A 173 -16.06 34.88 -5.85
C ASN A 173 -15.84 35.93 -6.96
N GLY A 174 -16.66 36.98 -6.99
CA GLY A 174 -16.58 38.04 -8.02
C GLY A 174 -16.90 37.57 -9.44
N GLY A 175 -17.60 36.44 -9.59
CA GLY A 175 -17.93 35.82 -10.87
C GLY A 175 -17.00 34.67 -11.29
N VAL A 176 -15.94 34.39 -10.51
CA VAL A 176 -14.94 33.37 -10.85
C VAL A 176 -15.40 31.99 -10.38
N THR A 177 -15.32 30.99 -11.29
CA THR A 177 -15.60 29.59 -10.95
C THR A 177 -14.53 29.02 -10.03
N GLN A 178 -14.94 28.28 -9.00
CA GLN A 178 -14.07 27.52 -8.11
C GLN A 178 -14.38 26.03 -8.22
N ASN A 179 -13.32 25.23 -8.35
CA ASN A 179 -13.40 23.78 -8.38
C ASN A 179 -12.75 23.21 -7.10
N VAL A 180 -13.43 22.25 -6.47
CA VAL A 180 -12.96 21.53 -5.30
C VAL A 180 -13.04 20.04 -5.59
N ASN A 181 -11.94 19.32 -5.42
CA ASN A 181 -11.89 17.89 -5.72
C ASN A 181 -11.95 17.06 -4.43
N PHE A 182 -12.55 15.88 -4.52
CA PHE A 182 -12.45 14.85 -3.48
C PHE A 182 -12.58 13.47 -4.14
N GLN A 183 -12.13 12.44 -3.46
CA GLN A 183 -12.23 11.06 -3.91
C GLN A 183 -13.09 10.29 -2.91
N VAL A 184 -13.97 9.44 -3.41
CA VAL A 184 -14.58 8.38 -2.60
C VAL A 184 -13.83 7.12 -2.97
N ASP A 185 -13.19 6.47 -2.00
CA ASP A 185 -12.39 5.26 -2.21
C ASP A 185 -12.71 4.25 -1.09
N PHE A 186 -13.47 3.21 -1.42
CA PHE A 186 -13.82 2.16 -0.45
C PHE A 186 -12.67 1.17 -0.21
N GLY A 187 -11.55 1.35 -0.90
CA GLY A 187 -10.47 0.38 -0.99
C GLY A 187 -10.88 -0.89 -1.73
N SER A 188 -10.04 -1.90 -1.59
CA SER A 188 -10.27 -3.20 -2.21
C SER A 188 -11.41 -3.95 -1.54
N GLN A 189 -12.37 -4.38 -2.35
CA GLN A 189 -13.52 -5.17 -1.91
C GLN A 189 -13.41 -6.60 -2.43
N VAL A 190 -13.89 -7.56 -1.64
CA VAL A 190 -13.96 -8.96 -2.07
C VAL A 190 -15.13 -9.13 -3.04
N VAL A 191 -14.83 -9.60 -4.24
CA VAL A 191 -15.82 -9.90 -5.29
C VAL A 191 -16.23 -11.38 -5.25
N SER A 192 -15.28 -12.28 -4.99
CA SER A 192 -15.56 -13.72 -4.96
C SER A 192 -14.52 -14.46 -4.12
N VAL A 193 -14.93 -15.62 -3.59
CA VAL A 193 -14.06 -16.56 -2.87
C VAL A 193 -14.31 -17.95 -3.45
N VAL A 194 -13.24 -18.61 -3.88
CA VAL A 194 -13.27 -19.98 -4.39
C VAL A 194 -12.50 -20.87 -3.43
N PRO A 195 -13.19 -21.59 -2.52
CA PRO A 195 -12.55 -22.57 -1.67
C PRO A 195 -12.19 -23.82 -2.46
N GLN A 196 -11.02 -24.40 -2.17
CA GLN A 196 -10.54 -25.66 -2.73
C GLN A 196 -10.68 -25.74 -4.26
N PRO A 197 -10.05 -24.81 -5.01
CA PRO A 197 -10.19 -24.75 -6.46
C PRO A 197 -9.77 -26.07 -7.09
N VAL A 198 -10.52 -26.50 -8.11
CA VAL A 198 -10.17 -27.65 -8.94
C VAL A 198 -9.37 -27.13 -10.11
N VAL A 199 -8.09 -27.50 -10.15
CA VAL A 199 -7.20 -27.19 -11.26
C VAL A 199 -7.10 -28.38 -12.20
N ARG A 200 -6.94 -28.09 -13.49
CA ARG A 200 -6.71 -29.11 -14.50
C ARG A 200 -5.25 -29.04 -14.91
N GLY A 201 -4.48 -30.11 -14.71
CA GLY A 201 -3.13 -30.21 -15.28
C GLY A 201 -3.21 -30.35 -16.80
N GLN A 202 -2.10 -30.09 -17.51
CA GLN A 202 -1.99 -30.36 -18.94
C GLN A 202 -0.88 -31.37 -19.20
N ASN A 203 -1.05 -32.21 -20.22
CA ASN A 203 0.02 -33.05 -20.72
C ASN A 203 0.51 -32.52 -22.06
N LEU A 204 1.73 -32.00 -22.09
CA LEU A 204 2.42 -31.64 -23.32
C LEU A 204 3.17 -32.87 -23.84
N THR A 205 2.78 -33.36 -25.00
CA THR A 205 3.38 -34.53 -25.62
C THR A 205 4.23 -34.11 -26.81
N ILE A 206 5.46 -34.58 -26.86
CA ILE A 206 6.34 -34.50 -28.02
C ILE A 206 6.10 -35.79 -28.81
N ASN A 207 5.41 -35.69 -29.94
CA ASN A 207 4.94 -36.86 -30.68
C ASN A 207 6.07 -37.55 -31.45
N ASP A 208 7.01 -36.77 -31.99
CA ASP A 208 8.16 -37.27 -32.74
C ASP A 208 9.35 -36.32 -32.57
N PRO A 209 10.47 -36.79 -31.96
CA PRO A 209 11.64 -35.93 -31.72
C PRO A 209 12.32 -35.48 -33.01
N SER A 210 12.14 -36.19 -34.12
CA SER A 210 12.69 -35.81 -35.43
C SER A 210 11.99 -34.59 -36.04
N GLN A 211 10.83 -34.22 -35.50
CA GLN A 211 10.01 -33.09 -35.95
C GLN A 211 10.19 -31.84 -35.08
N VAL A 212 11.02 -31.93 -34.03
CA VAL A 212 11.49 -30.76 -33.29
C VAL A 212 12.65 -30.16 -34.05
N TYR A 213 12.65 -28.83 -34.20
CA TYR A 213 13.68 -28.12 -34.95
C TYR A 213 14.07 -26.82 -34.24
N ASP A 214 15.23 -26.28 -34.60
CA ASP A 214 15.79 -25.06 -34.01
C ASP A 214 14.89 -23.84 -34.30
N GLY A 215 14.56 -23.07 -33.27
CA GLY A 215 13.61 -21.95 -33.33
C GLY A 215 12.13 -22.33 -33.16
N ALA A 216 11.77 -23.61 -33.07
CA ALA A 216 10.39 -24.01 -32.77
C ALA A 216 9.94 -23.43 -31.43
N THR A 217 8.69 -22.95 -31.33
CA THR A 217 8.17 -22.34 -30.10
C THR A 217 6.87 -22.95 -29.62
N PHE A 218 6.69 -22.89 -28.30
CA PHE A 218 5.40 -23.09 -27.64
C PHE A 218 5.27 -22.07 -26.50
N THR A 219 4.06 -21.66 -26.20
CA THR A 219 3.76 -20.67 -25.16
C THR A 219 2.92 -21.33 -24.10
N ILE A 220 3.28 -21.10 -22.83
CA ILE A 220 2.49 -21.52 -21.68
C ILE A 220 1.97 -20.28 -20.97
N LYS A 221 0.67 -20.25 -20.70
CA LYS A 221 -0.01 -19.24 -19.91
C LYS A 221 -0.65 -19.88 -18.68
N THR A 222 -0.44 -19.31 -17.51
CA THR A 222 -1.20 -19.60 -16.30
C THR A 222 -2.09 -18.41 -15.97
N ALA A 223 -1.77 -17.63 -14.94
CA ALA A 223 -2.50 -16.41 -14.54
C ALA A 223 -1.74 -15.10 -14.79
N GLY A 224 -0.47 -15.18 -15.17
CA GLY A 224 0.38 -14.03 -15.47
C GLY A 224 0.66 -13.83 -16.95
N THR A 225 1.73 -13.10 -17.24
CA THR A 225 2.26 -12.93 -18.60
C THR A 225 2.60 -14.29 -19.19
N PRO A 226 2.11 -14.62 -20.40
CA PRO A 226 2.50 -15.84 -21.09
C PRO A 226 4.02 -15.91 -21.27
N VAL A 227 4.59 -17.10 -21.12
CA VAL A 227 6.01 -17.35 -21.38
C VAL A 227 6.15 -18.23 -22.60
N THR A 228 6.93 -17.77 -23.57
CA THR A 228 7.24 -18.50 -24.79
C THR A 228 8.57 -19.21 -24.64
N PHE A 229 8.57 -20.49 -24.94
CA PHE A 229 9.74 -21.36 -24.97
C PHE A 229 10.17 -21.55 -26.42
N GLN A 230 11.48 -21.56 -26.65
CA GLN A 230 12.08 -21.72 -27.96
C GLN A 230 13.12 -22.84 -27.91
N PHE A 231 12.94 -23.88 -28.74
CA PHE A 231 13.97 -24.88 -28.94
C PHE A 231 15.20 -24.23 -29.58
N GLN A 232 16.36 -24.42 -28.96
CA GLN A 232 17.58 -23.66 -29.25
C GLN A 232 18.74 -24.61 -29.53
N ASN A 233 19.31 -24.47 -30.73
CA ASN A 233 20.57 -25.08 -31.14
C ASN A 233 21.57 -24.00 -31.60
N THR A 234 21.31 -23.42 -32.77
CA THR A 234 22.17 -22.45 -33.45
C THR A 234 21.52 -21.09 -33.63
N LEU A 235 20.18 -21.03 -33.65
CA LEU A 235 19.43 -19.79 -33.78
C LEU A 235 19.40 -19.02 -32.46
N PRO A 236 19.51 -17.68 -32.51
CA PRO A 236 19.42 -16.86 -31.32
C PRO A 236 18.00 -16.89 -30.74
N LEU A 237 17.92 -16.68 -29.42
CA LEU A 237 16.64 -16.48 -28.75
C LEU A 237 15.97 -15.20 -29.27
N VAL A 238 14.67 -15.28 -29.53
CA VAL A 238 13.87 -14.13 -29.96
C VAL A 238 13.30 -13.42 -28.73
N GLY A 239 13.68 -12.16 -28.53
CA GLY A 239 13.15 -11.34 -27.43
C GLY A 239 13.34 -11.98 -26.06
N ASN A 240 12.25 -12.11 -25.30
CA ASN A 240 12.23 -12.68 -23.94
C ASN A 240 11.87 -14.18 -23.92
N ASN A 241 12.05 -14.90 -25.03
CA ASN A 241 11.81 -16.33 -25.07
C ASN A 241 12.77 -17.08 -24.14
N VAL A 242 12.28 -18.15 -23.51
CA VAL A 242 13.07 -19.07 -22.70
C VAL A 242 13.65 -20.17 -23.59
N GLY A 243 14.97 -20.34 -23.56
CA GLY A 243 15.64 -21.38 -24.35
C GLY A 243 15.38 -22.79 -23.82
N VAL A 244 15.05 -23.70 -24.73
CA VAL A 244 15.01 -25.15 -24.50
C VAL A 244 16.16 -25.75 -25.28
N ALA A 245 17.18 -26.28 -24.58
CA ALA A 245 18.33 -26.87 -25.25
C ALA A 245 17.89 -28.01 -26.19
N PHE A 246 18.39 -27.99 -27.42
CA PHE A 246 18.03 -28.94 -28.46
C PHE A 246 19.21 -29.18 -29.39
N THR A 247 19.48 -30.45 -29.70
CA THR A 247 20.40 -30.86 -30.77
C THR A 247 19.67 -31.81 -31.73
N PRO A 248 19.79 -31.63 -33.06
CA PRO A 248 19.25 -32.58 -34.03
C PRO A 248 19.74 -34.01 -33.76
N GLY A 249 18.80 -34.94 -33.59
CA GLY A 249 19.09 -36.34 -33.25
C GLY A 249 18.98 -36.66 -31.75
N ASP A 250 18.69 -35.67 -30.89
CA ASP A 250 18.40 -35.92 -29.48
C ASP A 250 17.27 -36.92 -29.30
N SER A 251 17.42 -37.81 -28.31
CA SER A 251 16.38 -38.76 -27.96
C SER A 251 15.18 -38.04 -27.35
N LEU A 252 13.99 -38.63 -27.48
CA LEU A 252 12.76 -38.09 -26.91
C LEU A 252 12.87 -37.80 -25.40
N ASN A 253 13.58 -38.66 -24.66
CA ASN A 253 13.85 -38.46 -23.24
C ASN A 253 14.72 -37.23 -22.96
N THR A 254 15.73 -36.97 -23.80
CA THR A 254 16.61 -35.81 -23.68
C THR A 254 15.84 -34.52 -23.93
N ILE A 255 15.07 -34.47 -25.02
CA ILE A 255 14.23 -33.30 -25.34
C ILE A 255 13.21 -33.05 -24.24
N THR A 256 12.56 -34.09 -23.74
CA THR A 256 11.57 -34.00 -22.65
C THR A 256 12.23 -33.45 -21.37
N SER A 257 13.42 -33.93 -21.02
CA SER A 257 14.18 -33.45 -19.86
C SER A 257 14.59 -31.98 -20.00
N ASN A 258 14.99 -31.57 -21.21
CA ASN A 258 15.34 -30.18 -21.50
C ASN A 258 14.12 -29.27 -21.42
N VAL A 259 12.95 -29.71 -21.92
CA VAL A 259 11.68 -28.98 -21.78
C VAL A 259 11.30 -28.83 -20.30
N VAL A 260 11.34 -29.91 -19.51
CA VAL A 260 11.06 -29.86 -18.06
C VAL A 260 12.00 -28.88 -17.36
N THR A 261 13.30 -28.94 -17.67
CA THR A 261 14.32 -28.05 -17.08
C THR A 261 14.06 -26.59 -17.43
N ALA A 262 13.77 -26.30 -18.70
CA ALA A 262 13.47 -24.95 -19.16
C ALA A 262 12.20 -24.38 -18.50
N ILE A 263 11.13 -25.18 -18.40
CA ILE A 263 9.89 -24.75 -17.74
C ILE A 263 10.13 -24.47 -16.25
N ASN A 264 10.77 -25.40 -15.55
CA ASN A 264 11.07 -25.26 -14.11
C ASN A 264 12.12 -24.18 -13.80
N GLY A 265 12.93 -23.78 -14.78
CA GLY A 265 13.86 -22.64 -14.68
C GLY A 265 13.26 -21.30 -15.12
N SER A 266 12.04 -21.29 -15.64
CA SER A 266 11.38 -20.07 -16.14
C SER A 266 10.68 -19.27 -15.03
N SER A 267 10.20 -18.07 -15.37
CA SER A 267 9.35 -17.27 -14.49
C SER A 267 8.00 -17.93 -14.18
N LEU A 268 7.58 -18.97 -14.92
CA LEU A 268 6.37 -19.74 -14.61
C LEU A 268 6.51 -20.62 -13.37
N ALA A 269 7.74 -21.04 -13.05
CA ALA A 269 8.05 -21.79 -11.83
C ALA A 269 8.16 -20.88 -10.59
N GLY A 270 7.98 -19.57 -10.76
CA GLY A 270 8.11 -18.54 -9.74
C GLY A 270 6.91 -18.40 -8.79
N THR A 271 7.01 -17.37 -7.95
CA THR A 271 6.28 -17.18 -6.69
C THR A 271 4.77 -17.01 -6.81
N PHE A 272 4.18 -16.96 -8.00
CA PHE A 272 2.76 -16.63 -8.17
C PHE A 272 1.81 -17.78 -7.78
N GLY A 273 1.51 -17.99 -6.49
CA GLY A 273 0.34 -18.72 -5.93
C GLY A 273 0.05 -20.14 -6.43
N GLY A 274 0.88 -20.66 -7.32
CA GLY A 274 0.42 -21.37 -8.51
C GLY A 274 1.59 -21.79 -9.38
N ALA A 275 2.79 -21.92 -8.79
CA ALA A 275 4.03 -22.25 -9.48
C ALA A 275 3.77 -23.43 -10.43
N LEU A 276 4.03 -23.21 -11.71
CA LEU A 276 3.94 -24.26 -12.69
C LEU A 276 5.09 -25.22 -12.43
N THR A 277 4.76 -26.46 -12.13
CA THR A 277 5.73 -27.56 -12.04
C THR A 277 5.55 -28.43 -13.28
N ALA A 278 6.63 -28.54 -14.05
CA ALA A 278 6.77 -29.54 -15.10
C ALA A 278 7.43 -30.79 -14.52
N SER A 279 6.90 -31.95 -14.86
CA SER A 279 7.50 -33.25 -14.55
C SER A 279 7.32 -34.21 -15.71
N SER A 280 8.13 -35.27 -15.76
CA SER A 280 7.97 -36.34 -16.74
C SER A 280 8.24 -37.68 -16.05
N SER A 281 7.33 -38.62 -16.25
CA SER A 281 7.48 -40.03 -15.84
C SER A 281 7.61 -40.98 -17.03
N THR A 282 7.39 -40.47 -18.25
CA THR A 282 7.41 -41.23 -19.50
C THR A 282 8.09 -40.38 -20.59
N PRO A 283 9.06 -40.93 -21.35
CA PRO A 283 9.68 -40.21 -22.47
C PRO A 283 8.63 -39.63 -23.42
N GLY A 284 8.77 -38.35 -23.77
CA GLY A 284 7.88 -37.66 -24.71
C GLY A 284 6.67 -37.01 -24.06
N SER A 285 6.44 -37.20 -22.76
CA SER A 285 5.30 -36.60 -22.05
C SER A 285 5.80 -35.72 -20.91
N VAL A 286 5.35 -34.46 -20.94
CA VAL A 286 5.61 -33.45 -19.91
C VAL A 286 4.28 -33.11 -19.23
N GLN A 287 4.14 -33.54 -17.98
CA GLN A 287 3.02 -33.21 -17.12
C GLN A 287 3.22 -31.81 -16.53
N LEU A 288 2.28 -30.92 -16.83
CA LEU A 288 2.23 -29.54 -16.36
C LEU A 288 1.17 -29.44 -15.28
N THR A 289 1.61 -29.14 -14.07
CA THR A 289 0.74 -28.99 -12.90
C THR A 289 0.96 -27.62 -12.29
N SER A 290 -0.09 -26.98 -11.81
CA SER A 290 -0.02 -25.70 -11.10
C SER A 290 -0.91 -25.78 -9.88
N THR A 291 -0.55 -25.05 -8.82
CA THR A 291 -1.27 -25.08 -7.54
C THR A 291 -2.45 -24.11 -7.47
N ALA A 292 -2.72 -23.32 -8.53
CA ALA A 292 -3.84 -22.37 -8.51
C ALA A 292 -4.55 -22.13 -9.84
N PHE A 293 -3.92 -22.44 -10.99
CA PHE A 293 -4.51 -22.15 -12.30
C PHE A 293 -4.26 -23.28 -13.28
N SER A 294 -5.24 -23.63 -14.09
CA SER A 294 -5.03 -24.57 -15.19
C SER A 294 -4.07 -23.95 -16.21
N PRO A 295 -2.92 -24.57 -16.52
CA PRO A 295 -2.06 -24.07 -17.58
C PRO A 295 -2.76 -24.18 -18.92
N LEU A 296 -2.56 -23.19 -19.77
CA LEU A 296 -2.93 -23.20 -21.18
C LEU A 296 -1.65 -23.26 -21.99
N VAL A 297 -1.52 -24.28 -22.82
CA VAL A 297 -0.40 -24.42 -23.75
C VAL A 297 -0.91 -24.13 -25.15
N SER A 298 -0.27 -23.20 -25.84
CA SER A 298 -0.47 -22.94 -27.26
C SER A 298 0.84 -23.17 -28.00
N TYR A 299 0.78 -23.77 -29.19
CA TYR A 299 1.95 -24.03 -30.01
C TYR A 299 1.61 -23.74 -31.48
N SER A 300 2.63 -23.49 -32.30
CA SER A 300 2.49 -23.20 -33.73
C SER A 300 3.39 -24.16 -34.50
N THR A 301 2.87 -25.29 -34.97
CA THR A 301 3.72 -26.43 -35.38
C THR A 301 3.46 -26.99 -36.77
N SER A 302 2.94 -26.21 -37.71
CA SER A 302 3.12 -26.58 -39.13
C SER A 302 4.42 -25.98 -39.63
N SER A 303 5.35 -26.82 -40.07
CA SER A 303 6.54 -26.35 -40.79
C SER A 303 6.85 -27.20 -42.01
N LEU A 304 7.51 -26.56 -42.96
CA LEU A 304 8.15 -27.22 -44.09
C LEU A 304 9.66 -27.10 -43.88
N SER A 305 10.42 -28.17 -44.12
CA SER A 305 11.88 -28.13 -44.06
C SER A 305 12.48 -28.63 -45.36
N VAL A 306 13.36 -27.83 -45.96
CA VAL A 306 14.18 -28.24 -47.08
C VAL A 306 15.32 -29.09 -46.53
N LEU A 307 15.22 -30.41 -46.70
CA LEU A 307 16.21 -31.37 -46.20
C LEU A 307 17.45 -31.44 -47.10
N ASP A 308 17.24 -31.47 -48.42
CA ASP A 308 18.31 -31.51 -49.40
C ASP A 308 17.90 -30.75 -50.67
N ALA A 309 18.36 -29.50 -50.79
CA ALA A 309 18.05 -28.65 -51.93
C ALA A 309 18.61 -29.16 -53.26
N ALA A 310 19.57 -30.09 -53.26
CA ALA A 310 20.10 -30.68 -54.49
C ALA A 310 19.13 -31.68 -55.14
N LYS A 311 18.13 -32.16 -54.39
CA LYS A 311 17.11 -33.12 -54.85
C LYS A 311 15.84 -32.48 -55.40
N ILE A 312 15.75 -31.15 -55.40
CA ILE A 312 14.59 -30.46 -55.98
C ILE A 312 14.49 -30.78 -57.47
N THR A 313 13.32 -31.25 -57.92
CA THR A 313 13.02 -31.43 -59.34
C THR A 313 12.14 -30.30 -59.84
N ASN A 314 12.37 -29.84 -61.08
CA ASN A 314 11.51 -28.84 -61.70
C ASN A 314 10.07 -29.40 -61.79
N LEU A 315 9.10 -28.59 -61.36
CA LEU A 315 7.67 -28.89 -61.24
C LEU A 315 7.24 -29.79 -60.07
N ASP A 316 8.15 -30.09 -59.12
CA ASP A 316 7.74 -30.64 -57.82
C ASP A 316 6.71 -29.73 -57.15
N ALA A 317 5.77 -30.31 -56.39
CA ALA A 317 4.70 -29.54 -55.78
C ALA A 317 4.35 -29.97 -54.36
N PHE A 318 3.74 -29.06 -53.62
CA PHE A 318 3.06 -29.37 -52.36
C PHE A 318 1.79 -28.54 -52.23
N THR A 319 0.84 -29.02 -51.44
CA THR A 319 -0.43 -28.35 -51.20
C THR A 319 -0.55 -28.00 -49.72
N LEU A 320 -0.94 -26.76 -49.44
CA LEU A 320 -1.35 -26.32 -48.11
C LEU A 320 -2.86 -26.11 -48.09
N THR A 321 -3.51 -26.57 -47.02
CA THR A 321 -4.94 -26.33 -46.80
C THR A 321 -5.16 -25.76 -45.40
N SER A 322 -5.84 -24.62 -45.31
CA SER A 322 -6.24 -23.98 -44.05
C SER A 322 -7.74 -23.69 -44.09
N GLY A 323 -8.49 -24.32 -43.20
CA GLY A 323 -9.96 -24.30 -43.24
C GLY A 323 -10.48 -24.81 -44.59
N SER A 324 -11.23 -23.98 -45.32
CA SER A 324 -11.76 -24.28 -46.65
C SER A 324 -10.87 -23.84 -47.81
N VAL A 325 -9.74 -23.18 -47.53
CA VAL A 325 -8.83 -22.66 -48.56
C VAL A 325 -7.70 -23.64 -48.79
N SER A 326 -7.54 -24.11 -50.03
CA SER A 326 -6.44 -24.99 -50.44
C SER A 326 -5.66 -24.35 -51.59
N LYS A 327 -4.32 -24.40 -51.54
CA LYS A 327 -3.44 -23.94 -52.62
C LYS A 327 -2.26 -24.88 -52.82
N THR A 328 -1.97 -25.15 -54.08
CA THR A 328 -0.81 -25.91 -54.52
C THR A 328 0.30 -24.95 -54.93
N PHE A 329 1.48 -25.19 -54.40
CA PHE A 329 2.71 -24.48 -54.70
C PHE A 329 3.60 -25.42 -55.51
N GLN A 330 4.17 -24.91 -56.60
CA GLN A 330 4.94 -25.71 -57.53
C GLN A 330 6.28 -25.04 -57.81
N PHE A 331 7.36 -25.80 -57.64
CA PHE A 331 8.71 -25.32 -57.83
C PHE A 331 9.02 -25.13 -59.32
N LYS A 332 9.45 -23.94 -59.70
CA LYS A 332 9.81 -23.61 -61.08
C LYS A 332 11.27 -23.17 -61.16
N GLN A 333 12.07 -23.97 -61.86
CA GLN A 333 13.46 -23.61 -62.10
C GLN A 333 13.55 -22.47 -63.12
N ILE A 334 14.21 -21.38 -62.76
CA ILE A 334 14.41 -20.22 -63.64
C ILE A 334 15.26 -20.65 -64.85
N GLY A 335 14.84 -20.23 -66.06
CA GLY A 335 15.57 -20.50 -67.31
C GLY A 335 15.31 -21.88 -67.95
N THR A 336 14.43 -22.71 -67.37
CA THR A 336 14.04 -24.00 -67.96
C THR A 336 12.71 -23.92 -68.70
N ILE A 337 12.50 -24.81 -69.68
CA ILE A 337 11.21 -24.97 -70.37
C ILE A 337 10.22 -25.70 -69.44
N GLY A 338 8.94 -25.33 -69.50
CA GLY A 338 7.85 -25.87 -68.67
C GLY A 338 7.15 -24.77 -67.88
N SER A 339 5.83 -24.70 -67.92
CA SER A 339 5.05 -23.75 -67.13
C SER A 339 4.58 -24.42 -65.83
N VAL A 340 4.36 -23.60 -64.81
CA VAL A 340 3.57 -24.03 -63.63
C VAL A 340 2.16 -24.37 -64.10
N ASP A 341 1.56 -25.43 -63.56
CA ASP A 341 0.23 -25.87 -63.94
C ASP A 341 -0.81 -24.79 -63.63
N ALA A 342 -1.89 -24.75 -64.41
CA ALA A 342 -2.93 -23.75 -64.26
C ALA A 342 -3.53 -23.79 -62.83
N GLY A 343 -3.49 -22.66 -62.13
CA GLY A 343 -4.00 -22.52 -60.76
C GLY A 343 -2.99 -22.81 -59.65
N ASN A 344 -1.81 -23.35 -59.98
CA ASN A 344 -0.71 -23.51 -59.03
C ASN A 344 0.08 -22.21 -58.86
N ILE A 345 0.73 -22.07 -57.70
CA ILE A 345 1.54 -20.90 -57.35
C ILE A 345 3.01 -21.23 -57.55
N ALA A 346 3.70 -20.42 -58.35
CA ALA A 346 5.11 -20.63 -58.64
C ALA A 346 6.00 -20.35 -57.42
N ILE A 347 6.88 -21.29 -57.10
CA ILE A 347 8.06 -21.06 -56.26
C ILE A 347 9.28 -21.05 -57.17
N ASN A 348 9.71 -19.85 -57.58
CA ASN A 348 10.86 -19.72 -58.46
C ASN A 348 12.16 -20.04 -57.72
N TYR A 349 13.02 -20.85 -58.31
CA TYR A 349 14.34 -21.18 -57.77
C TYR A 349 15.41 -21.25 -58.87
N SER A 350 16.67 -21.04 -58.48
CA SER A 350 17.84 -21.20 -59.34
C SER A 350 18.51 -22.55 -59.10
N ALA A 351 19.11 -23.14 -60.13
CA ALA A 351 19.92 -24.35 -59.98
C ALA A 351 21.01 -24.14 -58.92
N GLY A 352 21.17 -25.09 -57.99
CA GLY A 352 22.15 -24.99 -56.91
C GLY A 352 21.79 -24.00 -55.78
N ALA A 353 20.53 -23.54 -55.72
CA ALA A 353 20.06 -22.74 -54.59
C ALA A 353 20.30 -23.47 -53.25
N THR A 354 20.75 -22.73 -52.24
CA THR A 354 20.90 -23.28 -50.90
C THR A 354 19.52 -23.58 -50.30
N ALA A 355 19.46 -24.50 -49.34
CA ALA A 355 18.23 -24.81 -48.61
C ALA A 355 17.59 -23.57 -47.98
N SER A 356 18.41 -22.62 -47.50
CA SER A 356 17.89 -21.39 -46.90
C SER A 356 17.30 -20.41 -47.91
N THR A 357 17.97 -20.22 -49.05
CA THR A 357 17.42 -19.43 -50.16
C THR A 357 16.08 -20.00 -50.63
N LEU A 358 15.99 -21.32 -50.72
CA LEU A 358 14.77 -22.00 -51.14
C LEU A 358 13.64 -21.88 -50.10
N ALA A 359 13.95 -22.01 -48.81
CA ALA A 359 13.00 -21.73 -47.74
C ALA A 359 12.45 -20.30 -47.80
N THR A 360 13.31 -19.31 -48.09
CA THR A 360 12.86 -17.92 -48.33
C THR A 360 11.90 -17.82 -49.51
N SER A 361 12.21 -18.47 -50.64
CA SER A 361 11.30 -18.51 -51.80
C SER A 361 9.96 -19.16 -51.47
N ILE A 362 9.96 -20.26 -50.72
CA ILE A 362 8.74 -20.95 -50.26
C ILE A 362 7.91 -20.01 -49.40
N ALA A 363 8.50 -19.38 -48.38
CA ALA A 363 7.79 -18.46 -47.49
C ALA A 363 7.21 -17.25 -48.24
N SER A 364 7.99 -16.68 -49.17
CA SER A 364 7.52 -15.57 -50.01
C SER A 364 6.33 -15.96 -50.89
N ALA A 365 6.35 -17.16 -51.47
CA ALA A 365 5.26 -17.65 -52.30
C ALA A 365 3.98 -17.87 -51.48
N ILE A 366 4.10 -18.43 -50.27
CA ILE A 366 2.96 -18.63 -49.36
C ILE A 366 2.37 -17.28 -48.93
N ASN A 367 3.18 -16.35 -48.47
CA ASN A 367 2.71 -15.01 -48.05
C ASN A 367 2.13 -14.19 -49.19
N GLY A 368 2.64 -14.36 -50.42
CA GLY A 368 2.11 -13.70 -51.61
C GLY A 368 0.84 -14.34 -52.18
N SER A 369 0.38 -15.46 -51.59
CA SER A 369 -0.80 -16.19 -52.06
C SER A 369 -2.09 -15.73 -51.37
N ALA A 370 -3.23 -16.22 -51.86
CA ALA A 370 -4.50 -16.08 -51.15
C ALA A 370 -4.55 -16.84 -49.80
N LEU A 371 -3.64 -17.80 -49.56
CA LEU A 371 -3.46 -18.37 -48.21
C LEU A 371 -2.76 -17.38 -47.26
N GLY A 372 -1.99 -16.41 -47.78
CA GLY A 372 -1.25 -15.42 -47.00
C GLY A 372 -2.11 -14.57 -46.05
N ALA A 373 -3.43 -14.51 -46.29
CA ALA A 373 -4.39 -13.84 -45.41
C ALA A 373 -4.77 -14.67 -44.15
N SER A 374 -4.55 -15.98 -44.18
CA SER A 374 -4.93 -16.93 -43.11
C SER A 374 -3.77 -17.78 -42.59
N VAL A 375 -2.68 -17.88 -43.35
CA VAL A 375 -1.43 -18.56 -43.01
C VAL A 375 -0.29 -17.62 -43.34
N THR A 376 0.52 -17.28 -42.34
CA THR A 376 1.77 -16.55 -42.52
C THR A 376 2.92 -17.56 -42.52
N ALA A 377 3.79 -17.46 -43.51
CA ALA A 377 5.01 -18.24 -43.61
C ALA A 377 6.23 -17.40 -43.24
N THR A 378 7.08 -17.90 -42.36
CA THR A 378 8.36 -17.27 -42.01
C THR A 378 9.50 -18.23 -42.30
N ALA A 379 10.40 -17.86 -43.21
CA ALA A 379 11.60 -18.63 -43.47
C ALA A 379 12.65 -18.39 -42.38
N ASN A 380 13.30 -19.46 -41.92
CA ASN A 380 14.38 -19.38 -40.96
C ASN A 380 15.34 -20.56 -41.19
N GLY A 381 16.56 -20.26 -41.62
CA GLY A 381 17.48 -21.30 -42.13
C GLY A 381 16.84 -22.05 -43.30
N SER A 382 16.89 -23.38 -43.28
CA SER A 382 16.26 -24.27 -44.28
C SER A 382 14.77 -24.56 -44.02
N ALA A 383 14.19 -24.01 -42.95
CA ALA A 383 12.82 -24.25 -42.54
C ALA A 383 11.88 -23.07 -42.87
N VAL A 384 10.60 -23.39 -43.03
CA VAL A 384 9.50 -22.45 -43.22
C VAL A 384 8.42 -22.75 -42.20
N PHE A 385 8.16 -21.77 -41.34
CA PHE A 385 7.23 -21.85 -40.24
C PHE A 385 5.89 -21.31 -40.68
N LEU A 386 4.81 -22.05 -40.42
CA LEU A 386 3.47 -21.69 -40.84
C LEU A 386 2.61 -21.39 -39.61
N THR A 387 1.91 -20.26 -39.62
CA THR A 387 0.87 -19.96 -38.64
C THR A 387 -0.45 -20.67 -38.99
N ALA A 388 -1.38 -20.74 -38.04
CA ALA A 388 -2.72 -21.33 -38.21
C ALA A 388 -2.76 -22.86 -38.49
N ASN A 389 -1.64 -23.55 -38.32
CA ASN A 389 -1.50 -25.02 -38.42
C ASN A 389 -2.16 -25.64 -39.67
N PRO A 390 -1.87 -25.17 -40.91
CA PRO A 390 -2.47 -25.71 -42.12
C PRO A 390 -2.13 -27.20 -42.30
N SER A 391 -3.05 -27.98 -42.88
CA SER A 391 -2.70 -29.33 -43.33
C SER A 391 -1.76 -29.29 -44.53
N ILE A 392 -0.66 -30.03 -44.49
CA ILE A 392 0.36 -30.09 -45.54
C ILE A 392 0.25 -31.44 -46.27
N SER A 393 0.19 -31.40 -47.60
CA SER A 393 0.28 -32.58 -48.47
C SER A 393 1.44 -32.40 -49.44
N LEU A 394 2.33 -33.40 -49.55
CA LEU A 394 3.52 -33.36 -50.39
C LEU A 394 3.32 -34.21 -51.65
N ALA A 395 3.62 -33.64 -52.82
CA ALA A 395 3.61 -34.32 -54.11
C ALA A 395 4.97 -34.11 -54.81
N LEU A 396 5.99 -34.76 -54.26
CA LEU A 396 7.39 -34.59 -54.67
C LEU A 396 7.86 -35.79 -55.50
N THR A 397 8.66 -35.53 -56.52
CA THR A 397 9.25 -36.59 -57.38
C THR A 397 10.33 -37.37 -56.61
N ASP A 398 11.15 -36.68 -55.82
CA ASP A 398 12.19 -37.28 -54.99
C ASP A 398 11.89 -37.17 -53.50
N ALA A 399 11.82 -38.32 -52.83
CA ALA A 399 11.69 -38.38 -51.37
C ALA A 399 12.94 -37.81 -50.69
N GLY A 400 12.75 -36.95 -49.70
CA GLY A 400 13.84 -36.33 -48.94
C GLY A 400 14.34 -34.99 -49.47
N PHE A 401 13.66 -34.37 -50.45
CA PHE A 401 13.87 -32.95 -50.78
C PHE A 401 13.22 -32.03 -49.73
N LEU A 402 11.90 -32.15 -49.56
CA LEU A 402 11.10 -31.33 -48.65
C LEU A 402 10.35 -32.24 -47.68
N ALA A 403 10.37 -31.90 -46.40
CA ALA A 403 9.61 -32.57 -45.36
C ALA A 403 8.55 -31.64 -44.78
N ALA A 404 7.42 -32.21 -44.41
CA ALA A 404 6.34 -31.54 -43.70
C ALA A 404 6.33 -32.07 -42.27
N TYR A 405 6.40 -31.16 -41.32
CA TYR A 405 6.28 -31.47 -39.91
C TYR A 405 4.96 -30.90 -39.41
N GLN A 406 4.13 -31.81 -38.89
CA GLN A 406 2.79 -31.53 -38.38
C GLN A 406 2.73 -32.11 -36.97
N ASP A 407 2.21 -31.34 -36.03
CA ASP A 407 1.93 -31.84 -34.68
C ASP A 407 3.16 -32.41 -33.96
N SER A 408 4.34 -31.78 -34.09
CA SER A 408 5.53 -32.20 -33.30
C SER A 408 5.28 -32.12 -31.79
N LEU A 409 4.35 -31.25 -31.40
CA LEU A 409 3.80 -31.14 -30.05
C LEU A 409 2.29 -31.35 -30.11
N SER A 410 1.73 -32.05 -29.13
CA SER A 410 0.30 -32.08 -28.85
C SER A 410 0.02 -31.78 -27.38
N VAL A 411 -1.16 -31.25 -27.10
CA VAL A 411 -1.59 -30.91 -25.74
C VAL A 411 -2.89 -31.64 -25.46
N ALA A 412 -2.92 -32.37 -24.35
CA ALA A 412 -4.12 -33.01 -23.84
C ALA A 412 -4.41 -32.56 -22.41
N ASP A 413 -5.69 -32.60 -22.05
CA ASP A 413 -6.12 -32.41 -20.67
C ASP A 413 -5.49 -33.48 -19.77
N GLY A 414 -4.88 -33.03 -18.69
CA GLY A 414 -4.36 -33.89 -17.62
C GLY A 414 -5.40 -34.18 -16.55
N THR A 415 -4.94 -34.66 -15.40
CA THR A 415 -5.80 -34.96 -14.26
C THR A 415 -6.39 -33.69 -13.63
N LEU A 416 -7.64 -33.78 -13.17
CA LEU A 416 -8.23 -32.80 -12.27
C LEU A 416 -7.63 -32.99 -10.87
N ASN A 417 -7.11 -31.92 -10.29
CA ASN A 417 -6.57 -31.90 -8.94
C ASN A 417 -7.34 -30.87 -8.11
N GLN A 418 -7.95 -31.32 -7.02
CA GLN A 418 -8.60 -30.41 -6.09
C GLN A 418 -7.56 -29.91 -5.08
N MET A 419 -7.39 -28.60 -5.02
CA MET A 419 -6.43 -27.97 -4.10
C MET A 419 -7.04 -27.86 -2.70
N LEU A 420 -7.12 -28.99 -1.99
CA LEU A 420 -7.81 -29.11 -0.70
C LEU A 420 -7.31 -28.12 0.37
N ASN A 421 -6.09 -27.63 0.26
CA ASN A 421 -5.47 -26.69 1.19
C ASN A 421 -5.34 -25.25 0.64
N THR A 422 -6.10 -24.90 -0.40
CA THR A 422 -6.04 -23.59 -1.05
C THR A 422 -7.39 -22.88 -1.06
N ILE A 423 -7.38 -21.56 -0.90
CA ILE A 423 -8.54 -20.68 -1.13
C ILE A 423 -8.10 -19.54 -2.04
N ASN A 424 -8.84 -19.30 -3.13
CA ASN A 424 -8.62 -18.12 -3.97
C ASN A 424 -9.61 -17.03 -3.59
N VAL A 425 -9.12 -15.81 -3.37
CA VAL A 425 -9.91 -14.61 -3.09
C VAL A 425 -9.75 -13.66 -4.25
N TYR A 426 -10.84 -13.19 -4.82
CA TYR A 426 -10.86 -12.20 -5.89
C TYR A 426 -11.38 -10.87 -5.36
N PHE A 427 -10.69 -9.81 -5.71
CA PHE A 427 -11.00 -8.43 -5.34
C PHE A 427 -11.57 -7.67 -6.53
N ASN A 428 -12.14 -6.49 -6.26
CA ASN A 428 -12.50 -5.53 -7.29
C ASN A 428 -11.23 -4.96 -7.97
N GLN A 429 -11.42 -4.13 -8.99
CA GLN A 429 -10.31 -3.54 -9.76
C GLN A 429 -9.51 -2.47 -8.98
N ASN A 430 -9.70 -2.38 -7.66
CA ASN A 430 -8.93 -1.52 -6.77
C ASN A 430 -7.88 -2.40 -6.06
N PRO A 431 -6.60 -2.40 -6.49
CA PRO A 431 -5.62 -3.34 -5.98
C PRO A 431 -5.22 -3.03 -4.53
N ILE A 432 -5.14 -4.07 -3.70
CA ILE A 432 -4.52 -4.02 -2.37
C ILE A 432 -3.01 -3.80 -2.54
N SER A 433 -2.39 -3.07 -1.63
CA SER A 433 -0.94 -3.05 -1.45
C SER A 433 -0.38 -4.48 -1.32
N ALA A 434 0.61 -4.83 -2.15
CA ALA A 434 1.20 -6.17 -2.12
C ALA A 434 1.75 -6.55 -0.74
N ALA A 435 2.36 -5.60 -0.01
CA ALA A 435 2.88 -5.84 1.33
C ALA A 435 1.80 -6.24 2.35
N ILE A 436 0.57 -5.74 2.18
CA ILE A 436 -0.57 -6.10 3.02
C ILE A 436 -1.20 -7.41 2.53
N ALA A 437 -1.41 -7.52 1.21
CA ALA A 437 -2.06 -8.67 0.60
C ALA A 437 -1.23 -9.95 0.67
N GLU A 438 0.09 -9.87 0.85
CA GLU A 438 0.96 -11.03 1.01
C GLU A 438 1.22 -11.39 2.48
N ASP A 439 0.82 -10.55 3.45
CA ASP A 439 0.92 -10.88 4.88
C ASP A 439 -0.13 -11.93 5.24
N PRO A 440 0.25 -13.16 5.64
CA PRO A 440 -0.72 -14.19 6.00
C PRO A 440 -1.64 -13.79 7.15
N ALA A 441 -1.19 -12.92 8.06
CA ALA A 441 -2.00 -12.43 9.18
C ALA A 441 -3.18 -11.54 8.72
N PHE A 442 -3.15 -11.03 7.48
CA PHE A 442 -4.27 -10.29 6.88
C PHE A 442 -5.48 -11.19 6.60
N TYR A 443 -5.30 -12.52 6.59
CA TYR A 443 -6.31 -13.51 6.26
C TYR A 443 -6.46 -14.54 7.38
N GLN A 444 -7.68 -14.80 7.81
CA GLN A 444 -7.97 -15.82 8.81
C GLN A 444 -9.24 -16.55 8.40
N ILE A 445 -9.23 -17.87 8.48
CA ILE A 445 -10.48 -18.63 8.48
C ILE A 445 -10.85 -18.98 9.92
N ILE A 446 -12.14 -18.97 10.21
CA ILE A 446 -12.63 -19.26 11.55
C ILE A 446 -13.68 -20.35 11.45
N SER A 447 -13.44 -21.46 12.12
CA SER A 447 -14.38 -22.58 12.17
C SER A 447 -15.70 -22.13 12.78
N GLU A 448 -16.82 -22.40 12.11
CA GLU A 448 -18.14 -22.06 12.64
C GLU A 448 -18.56 -22.98 13.79
N SER A 449 -18.03 -24.20 13.84
CA SER A 449 -18.36 -25.18 14.89
C SER A 449 -17.54 -24.97 16.16
N THR A 450 -16.28 -24.55 16.06
CA THR A 450 -15.35 -24.49 17.20
C THR A 450 -14.85 -23.08 17.52
N GLY A 451 -15.02 -22.12 16.60
CA GLY A 451 -14.47 -20.77 16.73
C GLY A 451 -12.95 -20.68 16.57
N THR A 452 -12.26 -21.80 16.29
CA THR A 452 -10.80 -21.80 16.11
C THR A 452 -10.41 -21.03 14.85
N THR A 453 -9.40 -20.17 14.98
CA THR A 453 -8.82 -19.43 13.86
C THR A 453 -7.67 -20.24 13.23
N LEU A 454 -7.60 -20.24 11.90
CA LEU A 454 -6.46 -20.77 11.14
C LEU A 454 -5.97 -19.70 10.18
N GLU A 455 -4.66 -19.51 10.14
CA GLU A 455 -3.99 -18.60 9.22
C GLU A 455 -3.40 -19.39 8.05
N PRO A 456 -3.37 -18.81 6.84
CA PRO A 456 -2.59 -19.40 5.76
C PRO A 456 -1.10 -19.42 6.13
N VAL A 457 -0.39 -20.45 5.68
CA VAL A 457 1.08 -20.51 5.79
C VAL A 457 1.76 -19.61 4.76
N LYS A 458 1.07 -19.33 3.66
CA LYS A 458 1.57 -18.50 2.58
C LYS A 458 0.40 -17.83 1.87
N VAL A 459 0.59 -16.56 1.54
CA VAL A 459 -0.30 -15.84 0.63
C VAL A 459 0.49 -15.42 -0.59
N THR A 460 -0.14 -15.46 -1.75
CA THR A 460 0.41 -14.83 -2.94
C THR A 460 -0.63 -13.94 -3.60
N TYR A 461 -0.22 -12.74 -3.96
CA TYR A 461 -1.11 -11.72 -4.48
C TYR A 461 -0.80 -11.35 -5.95
N ASN A 462 -1.87 -11.12 -6.73
CA ASN A 462 -1.83 -10.60 -8.10
C ASN A 462 -2.50 -9.23 -8.14
N ALA A 463 -1.72 -8.18 -8.29
CA ALA A 463 -2.31 -6.86 -8.54
C ALA A 463 -3.04 -6.81 -9.89
N SER A 464 -2.49 -7.45 -10.94
CA SER A 464 -3.07 -7.41 -12.28
C SER A 464 -4.26 -8.36 -12.46
N GLY A 465 -4.26 -9.47 -11.71
CA GLY A 465 -5.37 -10.44 -11.69
C GLY A 465 -6.41 -10.18 -10.59
N PHE A 466 -6.20 -9.13 -9.78
CA PHE A 466 -7.04 -8.75 -8.64
C PHE A 466 -7.37 -9.94 -7.72
N ASN A 467 -6.38 -10.76 -7.39
CA ASN A 467 -6.64 -11.98 -6.62
C ASN A 467 -5.51 -12.34 -5.66
N ALA A 468 -5.85 -12.92 -4.51
CA ALA A 468 -4.93 -13.55 -3.57
C ALA A 468 -5.17 -15.06 -3.51
N VAL A 469 -4.10 -15.85 -3.46
CA VAL A 469 -4.14 -17.29 -3.24
C VAL A 469 -3.64 -17.57 -1.83
N LEU A 470 -4.52 -18.11 -0.98
CA LEU A 470 -4.25 -18.47 0.40
C LEU A 470 -3.92 -19.95 0.48
N GLN A 471 -2.73 -20.29 0.98
CA GLN A 471 -2.30 -21.68 1.14
C GLN A 471 -2.22 -22.02 2.62
N PHE A 472 -2.82 -23.15 3.02
CA PHE A 472 -2.82 -23.68 4.38
C PHE A 472 -1.98 -24.96 4.46
N THR A 473 -1.52 -25.34 5.65
CA THR A 473 -0.88 -26.66 5.85
C THR A 473 -1.87 -27.78 5.56
N THR A 474 -3.05 -27.68 6.19
CA THR A 474 -4.20 -28.56 5.99
C THR A 474 -5.46 -27.77 6.29
N LEU A 475 -6.48 -27.93 5.46
CA LEU A 475 -7.81 -27.36 5.68
C LEU A 475 -8.72 -28.50 6.17
N PRO A 476 -9.18 -28.47 7.44
CA PRO A 476 -10.10 -29.47 7.94
C PRO A 476 -11.43 -29.43 7.19
N SER A 477 -12.17 -30.55 7.17
CA SER A 477 -13.55 -30.54 6.67
C SER A 477 -14.45 -29.77 7.64
N GLY A 478 -15.23 -28.82 7.14
CA GLY A 478 -16.20 -28.07 7.94
C GLY A 478 -16.65 -26.78 7.28
N ALA A 479 -17.55 -26.06 7.95
CA ALA A 479 -17.94 -24.70 7.59
C ALA A 479 -16.98 -23.69 8.25
N PHE A 480 -16.52 -22.73 7.46
CA PHE A 480 -15.61 -21.69 7.88
C PHE A 480 -16.09 -20.34 7.38
N ARG A 481 -15.94 -19.32 8.21
CA ARG A 481 -15.98 -17.92 7.75
C ARG A 481 -14.57 -17.48 7.39
N LEU A 482 -14.41 -16.82 6.24
CA LEU A 482 -13.17 -16.12 5.88
C LEU A 482 -13.24 -14.69 6.38
N GLN A 483 -12.25 -14.27 7.17
CA GLN A 483 -12.05 -12.92 7.63
C GLN A 483 -10.81 -12.34 6.94
N ILE A 484 -10.97 -11.15 6.35
CA ILE A 484 -9.91 -10.43 5.62
C ILE A 484 -9.73 -9.06 6.29
N GLY A 485 -8.49 -8.61 6.44
CA GLY A 485 -8.18 -7.45 7.25
C GLY A 485 -8.26 -7.72 8.75
N ALA A 486 -8.06 -8.97 9.17
CA ALA A 486 -7.96 -9.27 10.59
C ALA A 486 -6.83 -8.41 11.20
N PRO A 487 -7.05 -7.72 12.34
CA PRO A 487 -5.98 -7.01 13.00
C PRO A 487 -4.88 -8.02 13.30
N LYS A 488 -3.64 -7.69 12.90
CA LYS A 488 -2.46 -8.50 13.20
C LYS A 488 -2.48 -8.79 14.69
N VAL A 489 -2.85 -10.02 15.05
CA VAL A 489 -2.84 -10.44 16.44
C VAL A 489 -1.40 -10.24 16.86
N LEU A 490 -1.17 -9.35 17.83
CA LEU A 490 0.17 -9.02 18.30
C LEU A 490 0.87 -10.33 18.58
N ASN A 491 1.88 -10.64 17.76
CA ASN A 491 2.68 -11.83 17.94
C ASN A 491 3.53 -11.60 19.19
N ASN A 492 2.99 -11.96 20.34
CA ASN A 492 3.65 -11.85 21.63
C ASN A 492 4.69 -12.96 21.84
N THR A 493 4.95 -13.82 20.84
CA THR A 493 5.91 -14.93 20.97
C THR A 493 7.38 -14.48 20.94
N THR A 494 7.68 -13.20 20.69
CA THR A 494 9.03 -12.62 20.84
C THR A 494 9.15 -11.55 21.90
N ALA A 495 8.09 -11.24 22.64
CA ALA A 495 8.24 -10.58 23.93
C ALA A 495 8.77 -11.62 24.92
N SER A 496 10.04 -12.01 24.79
CA SER A 496 10.83 -12.31 25.98
C SER A 496 10.87 -11.00 26.74
N ALA A 497 9.89 -10.78 27.61
CA ALA A 497 10.11 -9.94 28.75
C ALA A 497 11.29 -10.60 29.46
N THR A 498 12.51 -10.14 29.16
CA THR A 498 13.61 -10.28 30.09
C THR A 498 13.04 -9.71 31.36
N ASN A 499 12.81 -10.56 32.34
CA ASN A 499 12.46 -10.11 33.67
C ASN A 499 13.63 -9.22 34.09
N VAL A 500 13.50 -7.91 33.90
CA VAL A 500 14.50 -6.90 34.27
C VAL A 500 14.50 -6.69 35.78
N GLY A 501 14.18 -7.75 36.53
CA GLY A 501 13.77 -7.68 37.91
C GLY A 501 12.41 -7.01 38.05
N THR A 502 11.72 -7.33 39.13
CA THR A 502 10.80 -6.37 39.72
C THR A 502 11.54 -5.05 39.90
N LEU A 503 11.08 -3.97 39.29
CA LEU A 503 11.60 -2.58 39.38
C LEU A 503 11.71 -2.01 40.81
N PHE A 504 11.49 -2.83 41.84
CA PHE A 504 11.61 -2.53 43.26
C PHE A 504 12.98 -2.90 43.86
N SER A 505 13.89 -3.55 43.13
CA SER A 505 15.16 -4.00 43.72
C SER A 505 16.31 -2.98 43.67
N SER A 506 16.11 -1.76 43.19
CA SER A 506 17.15 -0.71 43.24
C SER A 506 16.93 0.32 44.34
N LEU A 507 16.43 -0.10 45.51
CA LEU A 507 16.83 0.59 46.73
C LEU A 507 18.31 0.26 46.91
N ASP A 508 19.16 1.24 46.62
CA ASP A 508 20.59 1.15 46.85
C ASP A 508 20.78 0.98 48.36
N LEU A 509 20.96 -0.26 48.81
CA LEU A 509 20.94 -0.67 50.21
C LEU A 509 22.36 -1.06 50.63
N GLN A 510 22.91 -0.34 51.61
CA GLN A 510 24.20 -0.68 52.19
C GLN A 510 24.01 -1.73 53.28
N ALA A 511 24.63 -2.89 53.14
CA ALA A 511 24.73 -3.84 54.24
C ALA A 511 25.53 -3.24 55.39
N LEU A 512 24.97 -3.32 56.60
CA LEU A 512 25.70 -3.04 57.83
C LEU A 512 26.75 -4.14 58.06
N ALA A 513 27.90 -3.75 58.62
CA ALA A 513 28.89 -4.72 59.05
C ALA A 513 28.31 -5.63 60.15
N GLY A 514 28.73 -6.90 60.17
CA GLY A 514 28.27 -7.90 61.14
C GLY A 514 26.93 -8.54 60.80
N THR A 515 26.41 -9.31 61.75
CA THR A 515 25.08 -9.95 61.65
C THR A 515 24.19 -9.52 62.80
N THR A 516 22.88 -9.57 62.60
CA THR A 516 21.88 -9.11 63.57
C THR A 516 20.90 -10.22 63.96
N THR A 517 20.29 -10.04 65.12
CA THR A 517 19.23 -10.90 65.65
C THR A 517 18.01 -10.05 65.97
N TRP A 518 16.89 -10.46 65.40
CA TRP A 518 15.58 -9.83 65.49
C TRP A 518 14.63 -10.83 66.17
N THR A 519 13.91 -10.39 67.19
CA THR A 519 12.99 -11.25 67.95
C THR A 519 11.57 -10.73 67.80
N ASN A 520 10.64 -11.59 67.38
CA ASN A 520 9.23 -11.21 67.20
C ASN A 520 8.69 -10.57 68.48
N GLY A 521 8.04 -9.41 68.34
CA GLY A 521 7.48 -8.64 69.45
C GLY A 521 8.50 -7.84 70.26
N SER A 522 9.78 -7.87 69.92
CA SER A 522 10.84 -7.07 70.56
C SER A 522 11.14 -5.80 69.77
N ASN A 523 11.44 -4.71 70.47
CA ASN A 523 12.00 -3.50 69.86
C ASN A 523 13.54 -3.47 69.96
N VAL A 524 14.19 -4.49 70.52
CA VAL A 524 15.65 -4.56 70.64
C VAL A 524 16.22 -5.42 69.52
N VAL A 525 17.21 -4.89 68.81
CA VAL A 525 18.02 -5.62 67.84
C VAL A 525 19.42 -5.79 68.42
N THR A 526 19.88 -7.03 68.49
CA THR A 526 21.25 -7.35 68.92
C THR A 526 22.11 -7.73 67.73
N GLY A 527 23.40 -7.46 67.79
CA GLY A 527 24.34 -7.65 66.69
C GLY A 527 25.61 -8.36 67.11
N THR A 528 26.20 -9.13 66.19
CA THR A 528 27.52 -9.77 66.33
C THR A 528 28.45 -9.21 65.26
N GLY A 529 29.58 -8.63 65.68
CA GLY A 529 30.50 -7.95 64.75
C GLY A 529 29.93 -6.68 64.11
N THR A 530 28.82 -6.15 64.64
CA THR A 530 28.19 -4.93 64.17
C THR A 530 28.87 -3.68 64.72
N LEU A 531 28.69 -2.56 64.03
CA LEU A 531 29.17 -1.24 64.43
C LEU A 531 28.00 -0.25 64.53
N PHE A 532 26.95 -0.59 65.29
CA PHE A 532 25.73 0.25 65.34
C PHE A 532 25.96 1.69 65.82
N THR A 533 27.08 2.01 66.48
CA THR A 533 27.42 3.40 66.83
C THR A 533 27.67 4.30 65.62
N THR A 534 27.85 3.75 64.41
CA THR A 534 27.91 4.54 63.17
C THR A 534 26.52 4.97 62.67
N LEU A 535 25.45 4.38 63.22
CA LEU A 535 24.07 4.76 62.91
C LEU A 535 23.66 6.02 63.71
N LYS A 536 22.48 6.56 63.39
CA LYS A 536 21.85 7.63 64.17
C LYS A 536 20.42 7.26 64.55
N ALA A 537 19.95 7.76 65.69
CA ALA A 537 18.52 7.73 66.00
C ALA A 537 17.74 8.46 64.89
N GLY A 538 16.62 7.88 64.46
CA GLY A 538 15.84 8.31 63.30
C GLY A 538 16.28 7.67 61.97
N GLN A 539 17.38 6.91 61.93
CA GLN A 539 17.78 6.19 60.73
C GLN A 539 16.89 4.97 60.48
N ILE A 540 16.63 4.68 59.21
CA ILE A 540 15.81 3.54 58.79
C ILE A 540 16.71 2.34 58.48
N LEU A 541 16.32 1.18 59.01
CA LEU A 541 16.90 -0.12 58.74
C LEU A 541 15.88 -0.98 57.98
N GLN A 542 16.32 -1.74 56.99
CA GLN A 542 15.56 -2.86 56.48
C GLN A 542 15.93 -4.11 57.28
N ASP A 543 14.90 -4.79 57.77
CA ASP A 543 15.03 -5.99 58.56
C ASP A 543 15.04 -7.26 57.67
N PRO A 544 15.01 -8.47 58.27
CA PRO A 544 14.95 -9.72 57.51
C PRO A 544 13.60 -10.05 56.89
N ASP A 545 12.49 -9.44 57.35
CA ASP A 545 11.15 -9.68 56.80
C ASP A 545 10.84 -8.78 55.57
N GLY A 546 11.73 -7.82 55.31
CA GLY A 546 11.68 -6.89 54.18
C GLY A 546 11.07 -5.54 54.54
N ASN A 547 10.54 -5.37 55.75
CA ASN A 547 9.97 -4.12 56.23
C ASN A 547 11.05 -3.17 56.78
N PHE A 548 10.65 -1.90 56.92
CA PHE A 548 11.52 -0.82 57.37
C PHE A 548 11.20 -0.41 58.81
N TYR A 549 12.24 -0.31 59.64
CA TYR A 549 12.14 0.08 61.05
C TYR A 549 13.07 1.26 61.34
N THR A 550 12.58 2.20 62.14
CA THR A 550 13.35 3.38 62.54
C THR A 550 14.10 3.10 63.84
N VAL A 551 15.40 3.39 63.86
CA VAL A 551 16.24 3.31 65.05
C VAL A 551 15.77 4.37 66.06
N GLN A 552 15.29 3.93 67.22
CA GLN A 552 14.94 4.81 68.34
C GLN A 552 16.18 5.23 69.14
N GLY A 553 17.09 4.29 69.41
CA GLY A 553 18.28 4.54 70.21
C GLY A 553 19.36 3.50 69.96
N ILE A 554 20.61 3.87 70.22
CA ILE A 554 21.77 2.99 70.03
C ILE A 554 22.33 2.66 71.41
N GLY A 555 22.24 1.38 71.80
CA GLY A 555 22.73 0.89 73.09
C GLY A 555 24.23 0.57 73.09
N GLY A 556 24.85 0.45 71.92
CA GLY A 556 26.28 0.21 71.73
C GLY A 556 26.54 -0.36 70.34
N ASN A 557 27.76 -0.84 70.06
CA ASN A 557 28.10 -1.43 68.75
C ASN A 557 27.26 -2.66 68.40
N THR A 558 26.76 -3.37 69.41
CA THR A 558 26.07 -4.67 69.29
C THR A 558 24.61 -4.63 69.75
N SER A 559 24.04 -3.45 70.04
CA SER A 559 22.62 -3.34 70.40
C SER A 559 22.04 -1.99 70.00
N LEU A 560 20.81 -2.01 69.47
CA LEU A 560 19.99 -0.82 69.23
C LEU A 560 18.52 -1.11 69.57
N THR A 561 17.73 -0.06 69.73
CA THR A 561 16.27 -0.12 69.87
C THR A 561 15.57 0.50 68.67
N LEU A 562 14.40 -0.02 68.35
CA LEU A 562 13.51 0.42 67.26
C LEU A 562 12.32 1.19 67.83
N THR A 563 11.72 2.08 67.03
CA THR A 563 10.50 2.80 67.43
C THR A 563 9.27 1.90 67.52
N THR A 564 9.26 0.79 66.77
CA THR A 564 8.19 -0.21 66.76
C THR A 564 8.78 -1.60 67.01
N THR A 565 7.98 -2.50 67.58
CA THR A 565 8.39 -3.90 67.76
C THR A 565 8.47 -4.62 66.42
N TYR A 566 9.49 -5.46 66.24
CA TYR A 566 9.63 -6.33 65.06
C TYR A 566 8.45 -7.30 64.96
N LEU A 567 7.78 -7.34 63.80
CA LEU A 567 6.56 -8.13 63.58
C LEU A 567 6.83 -9.45 62.83
N GLY A 568 8.01 -9.60 62.23
CA GLY A 568 8.43 -10.81 61.54
C GLY A 568 8.77 -11.97 62.47
N SER A 569 9.05 -13.13 61.87
CA SER A 569 9.49 -14.32 62.62
C SER A 569 10.89 -14.10 63.19
N SER A 570 11.12 -14.49 64.45
CA SER A 570 12.44 -14.33 65.10
C SER A 570 13.55 -14.96 64.25
N ALA A 571 14.59 -14.17 63.96
CA ALA A 571 15.68 -14.54 63.07
C ALA A 571 17.02 -14.06 63.63
N SER A 572 18.06 -14.90 63.52
CA SER A 572 19.43 -14.60 63.95
C SER A 572 20.41 -14.76 62.79
N GLY A 573 21.57 -14.14 62.88
CA GLY A 573 22.61 -14.21 61.85
C GLY A 573 22.28 -13.41 60.58
N GLN A 574 21.37 -12.44 60.66
CA GLN A 574 20.82 -11.76 59.49
C GLN A 574 21.69 -10.57 59.06
N THR A 575 21.72 -10.28 57.76
CA THR A 575 22.29 -9.03 57.25
C THR A 575 21.22 -7.94 57.33
N THR A 576 21.54 -6.82 57.96
CA THR A 576 20.65 -5.65 58.03
C THR A 576 21.14 -4.59 57.08
N TYR A 577 20.22 -3.95 56.37
CA TYR A 577 20.55 -2.95 55.35
C TYR A 577 20.11 -1.55 55.77
N THR A 578 20.86 -0.53 55.36
CA THR A 578 20.47 0.89 55.44
C THR A 578 20.35 1.46 54.03
N PRO A 579 19.32 2.24 53.69
CA PRO A 579 19.26 2.95 52.41
C PRO A 579 20.46 3.89 52.21
N LEU A 580 21.12 3.83 51.05
CA LEU A 580 22.36 4.57 50.73
C LEU A 580 22.18 6.07 50.49
N THR A 581 20.95 6.55 50.22
CA THR A 581 20.76 7.96 49.84
C THR A 581 19.57 8.59 50.56
N PHE A 582 19.85 9.36 51.62
CA PHE A 582 18.90 10.14 52.41
C PHE A 582 18.45 11.44 51.71
N GLY A 583 18.18 11.40 50.40
CA GLY A 583 18.13 12.63 49.61
C GLY A 583 17.18 12.64 48.41
N LYS A 584 15.91 12.24 48.56
CA LYS A 584 14.77 12.91 47.88
C LYS A 584 13.36 12.33 48.09
N LEU A 585 13.12 11.44 49.05
CA LEU A 585 11.74 11.12 49.40
C LEU A 585 11.26 12.11 50.46
N SER A 586 10.73 13.25 50.00
CA SER A 586 9.94 14.14 50.83
C SER A 586 8.52 13.58 50.90
N PRO A 587 7.97 13.28 52.09
CA PRO A 587 6.58 12.87 52.20
C PRO A 587 5.67 13.97 51.63
N ILE A 588 4.75 13.58 50.75
CA ILE A 588 3.67 14.47 50.31
C ILE A 588 2.74 14.62 51.52
N ALA A 589 2.52 15.87 51.95
CA ALA A 589 1.56 16.14 53.02
C ALA A 589 0.15 15.66 52.61
N GLY A 590 -0.68 15.25 53.58
CA GLY A 590 -2.05 14.83 53.33
C GLY A 590 -2.22 13.34 53.07
N THR A 591 -3.42 12.97 52.63
CA THR A 591 -3.83 11.57 52.35
C THR A 591 -4.11 11.41 50.86
N THR A 592 -3.47 10.44 50.22
CA THR A 592 -3.68 10.11 48.81
C THR A 592 -4.63 8.92 48.66
N PHE A 593 -5.49 8.96 47.65
CA PHE A 593 -6.36 7.86 47.27
C PHE A 593 -6.00 7.43 45.85
N TRP A 594 -5.61 6.16 45.71
CA TRP A 594 -5.34 5.55 44.41
C TRP A 594 -5.80 4.09 44.41
N SER A 595 -6.58 3.73 43.39
CA SER A 595 -7.03 2.35 43.16
C SER A 595 -6.43 1.81 41.87
N ASN A 596 -6.26 0.49 41.83
CA ASN A 596 -5.63 -0.20 40.70
C ASN A 596 -6.39 0.07 39.39
N GLY A 597 -5.66 0.44 38.34
CA GLY A 597 -6.20 0.74 37.01
C GLY A 597 -6.64 2.19 36.77
N GLN A 598 -6.53 3.09 37.76
CA GLN A 598 -6.83 4.52 37.59
C GLN A 598 -5.58 5.31 37.16
N THR A 599 -5.75 6.22 36.20
CA THR A 599 -4.70 7.16 35.74
C THR A 599 -4.70 8.48 36.52
N LEU A 600 -5.68 8.70 37.39
CA LEU A 600 -5.84 9.90 38.20
C LEU A 600 -5.65 9.57 39.69
N VAL A 601 -4.71 10.24 40.34
CA VAL A 601 -4.52 10.20 41.80
C VAL A 601 -5.20 11.42 42.41
N THR A 602 -6.02 11.21 43.44
CA THR A 602 -6.67 12.29 44.20
C THR A 602 -6.17 12.30 45.63
N GLY A 603 -6.36 13.41 46.34
CA GLY A 603 -5.89 13.54 47.72
C GLY A 603 -6.55 14.69 48.46
N VAL A 604 -6.54 14.60 49.79
CA VAL A 604 -7.02 15.63 50.72
C VAL A 604 -5.81 16.19 51.45
N ASP A 605 -5.73 17.53 51.49
CA ASP A 605 -4.59 18.29 52.03
C ASP A 605 -3.23 17.95 51.37
N THR A 606 -3.29 17.48 50.12
CA THR A 606 -2.12 17.14 49.32
C THR A 606 -1.59 18.32 48.54
N HIS A 607 -0.26 18.51 48.54
CA HIS A 607 0.43 19.55 47.77
C HIS A 607 0.90 19.04 46.40
N PHE A 608 0.06 18.33 45.63
CA PHE A 608 0.44 17.77 44.31
C PHE A 608 0.95 18.83 43.32
N ASN A 609 0.41 20.03 43.43
CA ASN A 609 0.80 21.24 42.71
C ASN A 609 2.23 21.73 43.00
N ARG A 610 2.97 21.10 43.91
CA ARG A 610 4.41 21.36 44.14
C ARG A 610 5.32 20.33 43.46
N LEU A 611 4.76 19.34 42.77
CA LEU A 611 5.52 18.35 42.00
C LEU A 611 5.93 18.96 40.65
N LEU A 612 7.21 18.82 40.32
CA LEU A 612 7.76 19.19 39.02
C LEU A 612 7.47 18.08 38.01
N SER A 613 7.33 18.45 36.73
CA SER A 613 7.18 17.48 35.63
C SER A 613 8.35 16.48 35.63
N GLY A 614 8.04 15.19 35.60
CA GLY A 614 9.03 14.10 35.67
C GLY A 614 9.37 13.59 37.07
N GLN A 615 8.75 14.11 38.13
CA GLN A 615 8.85 13.50 39.47
C GLN A 615 7.92 12.30 39.60
N ILE A 616 8.44 11.20 40.12
CA ILE A 616 7.70 9.96 40.39
C ILE A 616 7.13 10.06 41.81
N LEU A 617 5.84 9.73 41.95
CA LEU A 617 5.01 9.87 43.15
C LEU A 617 5.01 8.58 43.97
#